data_AF-A0A0D0DI35-F1
#
_entry.id   AF-A0A0D0DI35-F1
#
_cell.length_a   1.000
_cell.length_b   1.000
_cell.length_c   1.000
_cell.angle_alpha   90.00
_cell.angle_beta   90.00
_cell.angle_gamma   90.00
#
_symmetry.space_group_name_H-M   'P 1'
#
loop_
_entity.id
_entity.type
_entity.pdbx_description
1 polymer ?
#
loop_
_entity_poly.entity_id
_entity_poly.type
_entity_poly.pdbx_seq_one_letter_code
_entity_poly.pdbx_strand_id
1 'polypeptide(L)'
;MGKYDHVSELTGAENYPQWRRQITLALQGEGLWQHCSNGTDISDFEEYASIKPTFANPSQPTTDEIKEMKEWIRDDAKAKEIICRKISSLVLSILDEKKSAREHAERLKDASDATHYLGAFQDARRRFVEMGATFTDDEAVFMLLEGLPKTVEWKVFKRLTMQTLSLAATTNVSPKPSTSTAPVIYPRTAPKPSSFNKVTQLLIEEANSIVGSTKLAGPGSEYANAAMTQPSAKNGGKSVITNPATGIRIHKFNTKGERCTNRVGGCVDLP
;
A
#
# COMPACT_ATOMS: atom_id res chain seq x y z
N MET A 1 9.96 -5.59 48.13
CA MET A 1 8.85 -5.34 47.20
C MET A 1 9.28 -4.19 46.30
N GLY A 2 9.30 -4.41 44.99
CA GLY A 2 9.56 -3.39 43.99
C GLY A 2 8.42 -2.36 43.92
N LYS A 3 8.76 -1.14 43.47
CA LYS A 3 7.87 0.03 43.40
C LYS A 3 6.56 -0.23 42.63
N TYR A 4 6.56 -1.19 41.71
CA TYR A 4 5.43 -1.50 40.83
C TYR A 4 4.88 -2.92 41.03
N ASP A 5 5.19 -3.61 42.12
CA ASP A 5 4.73 -4.99 42.36
C ASP A 5 3.19 -5.11 42.39
N HIS A 6 2.49 -4.02 42.70
CA HIS A 6 1.03 -3.93 42.71
C HIS A 6 0.39 -3.88 41.31
N VAL A 7 1.18 -3.61 40.26
CA VAL A 7 0.72 -3.63 38.86
C VAL A 7 0.86 -5.06 38.34
N SER A 8 -0.27 -5.68 38.01
CA SER A 8 -0.30 -7.01 37.39
C SER A 8 0.38 -6.98 36.03
N GLU A 9 0.87 -8.12 35.57
CA GLU A 9 1.45 -8.26 34.23
C GLU A 9 0.33 -8.36 33.17
N LEU A 10 0.50 -7.72 32.01
CA LEU A 10 -0.42 -7.84 30.89
C LEU A 10 -0.23 -9.20 30.20
N THR A 11 -1.24 -10.06 30.29
CA THR A 11 -1.22 -11.43 29.74
C THR A 11 -2.12 -11.57 28.52
N GLY A 12 -3.16 -10.73 28.42
CA GLY A 12 -4.13 -10.82 27.34
C GLY A 12 -5.19 -9.72 27.38
N ALA A 13 -6.21 -9.85 26.55
CA ALA A 13 -7.28 -8.86 26.44
C ALA A 13 -8.19 -8.85 27.69
N GLU A 14 -8.30 -9.99 28.37
CA GLU A 14 -9.12 -10.21 29.55
C GLU A 14 -8.67 -9.36 30.75
N ASN A 15 -7.36 -9.17 30.94
CA ASN A 15 -6.83 -8.40 32.05
C ASN A 15 -6.41 -6.97 31.65
N TYR A 16 -6.50 -6.62 30.36
CA TYR A 16 -6.15 -5.30 29.84
C TYR A 16 -6.86 -4.13 30.55
N PRO A 17 -8.19 -4.14 30.81
CA PRO A 17 -8.85 -3.00 31.44
C PRO A 17 -8.32 -2.69 32.85
N GLN A 18 -8.06 -3.74 33.64
CA GLN A 18 -7.48 -3.61 34.97
C GLN A 18 -6.02 -3.18 34.91
N TRP A 19 -5.23 -3.84 34.04
CA TRP A 19 -3.84 -3.50 33.80
C TRP A 19 -3.68 -2.03 33.39
N ARG A 20 -4.52 -1.56 32.45
CA ARG A 20 -4.53 -0.18 31.97
C ARG A 20 -4.75 0.80 33.12
N ARG A 21 -5.73 0.55 34.00
CA ARG A 21 -5.98 1.42 35.15
C ARG A 21 -4.78 1.46 36.10
N GLN A 22 -4.17 0.32 36.39
CA GLN A 22 -3.02 0.23 37.29
C GLN A 22 -1.78 0.91 36.72
N ILE A 23 -1.47 0.73 35.43
CA ILE A 23 -0.33 1.37 34.79
C ILE A 23 -0.54 2.87 34.65
N THR A 24 -1.76 3.34 34.37
CA THR A 24 -2.11 4.76 34.35
C THR A 24 -1.82 5.40 35.71
N LEU A 25 -2.33 4.84 36.80
CA LEU A 25 -2.10 5.35 38.15
C LEU A 25 -0.61 5.34 38.52
N ALA A 26 0.11 4.26 38.17
CA ALA A 26 1.54 4.16 38.42
C ALA A 26 2.34 5.24 37.67
N LEU A 27 2.02 5.49 36.40
CA LEU A 27 2.68 6.51 35.58
C LEU A 27 2.29 7.94 36.00
N GLN A 28 1.04 8.16 36.40
CA GLN A 28 0.58 9.44 36.95
C GLN A 28 1.33 9.78 38.25
N GLY A 29 1.54 8.80 39.13
CA GLY A 29 2.34 8.96 40.35
C GLY A 29 3.81 9.34 40.11
N GLU A 30 4.34 9.10 38.90
CA GLU A 30 5.69 9.49 38.48
C GLU A 30 5.71 10.74 37.59
N GLY A 31 4.56 11.31 37.24
CA GLY A 31 4.45 12.38 36.25
C GLY A 31 4.78 11.95 34.81
N LEU A 32 4.77 10.65 34.53
CA LEU A 32 5.18 10.07 33.24
C LEU A 32 4.00 9.79 32.29
N TRP A 33 2.77 9.81 32.80
CA TRP A 33 1.57 9.43 32.02
C TRP A 33 1.39 10.25 30.74
N GLN A 34 1.73 11.55 30.79
CA GLN A 34 1.72 12.44 29.64
C GLN A 34 2.55 11.93 28.45
N HIS A 35 3.61 11.13 28.67
CA HIS A 35 4.41 10.54 27.59
C HIS A 35 3.73 9.34 26.90
N CYS A 36 2.64 8.83 27.48
CA CYS A 36 1.91 7.66 26.98
C CYS A 36 0.46 7.98 26.58
N SER A 37 -0.06 9.14 26.98
CA SER A 37 -1.41 9.58 26.63
C SER A 37 -1.49 10.10 25.19
N ASN A 38 -2.69 10.06 24.63
CA ASN A 38 -3.04 10.69 23.34
C ASN A 38 -3.95 11.91 23.53
N GLY A 39 -4.24 12.32 24.76
CA GLY A 39 -5.17 13.40 25.02
C GLY A 39 -4.66 14.72 24.44
N THR A 40 -5.57 15.40 23.75
CA THR A 40 -5.28 16.67 23.06
C THR A 40 -5.86 17.88 23.78
N ASP A 41 -6.75 17.65 24.75
CA ASP A 41 -7.34 18.73 25.53
C ASP A 41 -6.32 19.24 26.55
N ILE A 42 -5.91 20.49 26.37
CA ILE A 42 -4.99 21.20 27.26
C ILE A 42 -5.61 21.42 28.65
N SER A 43 -6.95 21.41 28.74
CA SER A 43 -7.69 21.58 29.99
C SER A 43 -7.76 20.28 30.81
N ASP A 44 -7.56 19.14 30.16
CA ASP A 44 -7.46 17.84 30.80
C ASP A 44 -5.99 17.52 31.08
N PHE A 45 -5.47 18.08 32.18
CA PHE A 45 -4.10 17.85 32.61
C PHE A 45 -3.82 16.37 32.96
N GLU A 46 -4.85 15.55 33.16
CA GLU A 46 -4.71 14.12 33.42
C GLU A 46 -4.55 13.31 32.13
N GLU A 47 -5.09 13.77 31.00
CA GLU A 47 -4.93 13.12 29.70
C GLU A 47 -4.01 13.86 28.72
N TYR A 48 -3.53 15.07 29.03
CA TYR A 48 -2.72 15.84 28.10
C TYR A 48 -1.42 15.12 27.69
N ALA A 49 -1.25 14.92 26.38
CA ALA A 49 -0.08 14.27 25.82
C ALA A 49 1.13 15.21 25.75
N SER A 50 2.26 14.75 26.27
CA SER A 50 3.55 15.42 26.11
C SER A 50 4.01 15.27 24.66
N ILE A 51 4.21 16.41 23.99
CA ILE A 51 4.68 16.46 22.61
C ILE A 51 6.20 16.45 22.62
N LYS A 52 6.80 15.60 21.78
CA LYS A 52 8.25 15.61 21.58
C LYS A 52 8.70 17.00 21.11
N PRO A 53 9.64 17.66 21.82
CA PRO A 53 10.15 18.97 21.42
C PRO A 53 10.73 18.94 20.01
N THR A 54 10.70 20.08 19.32
CA THR A 54 11.32 20.25 18.00
C THR A 54 12.23 21.47 18.02
N PHE A 55 13.43 21.34 17.47
CA PHE A 55 14.35 22.47 17.36
C PHE A 55 13.79 23.53 16.42
N ALA A 56 13.78 24.79 16.85
CA ALA A 56 13.38 25.93 16.02
C ALA A 56 14.30 26.05 14.79
N ASN A 57 15.59 25.77 14.96
CA ASN A 57 16.56 25.65 13.86
C ASN A 57 17.39 24.36 14.01
N PRO A 58 17.16 23.33 13.17
CA PRO A 58 17.89 22.06 13.25
C PRO A 58 19.40 22.18 13.05
N SER A 59 19.87 23.22 12.37
CA SER A 59 21.29 23.44 12.09
C SER A 59 22.02 24.10 13.26
N GLN A 60 21.29 24.75 14.17
CA GLN A 60 21.83 25.46 15.34
C GLN A 60 20.85 25.38 16.52
N PRO A 61 20.66 24.18 17.10
CA PRO A 61 19.83 24.03 18.28
C PRO A 61 20.48 24.74 19.48
N THR A 62 19.66 25.46 20.24
CA THR A 62 20.11 26.14 21.46
C THR A 62 20.39 25.13 22.57
N THR A 63 21.18 25.53 23.57
CA THR A 63 21.51 24.64 24.70
C THR A 63 20.27 24.25 25.49
N ASP A 64 19.30 25.16 25.61
CA ASP A 64 18.04 24.91 26.31
C ASP A 64 17.15 23.93 25.55
N GLU A 65 17.03 24.07 24.23
CA GLU A 65 16.27 23.12 23.40
C GLU A 65 16.90 21.71 23.42
N ILE A 66 18.23 21.62 23.40
CA ILE A 66 18.94 20.33 23.52
C ILE A 66 18.66 19.70 24.88
N LYS A 67 18.64 20.51 25.95
CA LYS A 67 18.36 20.04 27.30
C LYS A 67 16.92 19.52 27.40
N GLU A 68 15.95 20.29 26.92
CA GLU A 68 14.54 19.91 26.90
C GLU A 68 14.30 18.61 26.12
N MET A 69 14.91 18.48 24.93
CA MET A 69 14.86 17.24 24.14
C MET A 69 15.44 16.05 24.91
N LYS A 70 16.59 16.22 25.59
CA LYS A 70 17.22 15.14 26.37
C LYS A 70 16.38 14.73 27.57
N GLU A 71 15.75 15.68 28.25
CA GLU A 71 14.83 15.43 29.36
C GLU A 71 13.59 14.67 28.88
N TRP A 72 12.99 15.13 27.77
CA TRP A 72 11.85 14.44 27.16
C TRP A 72 12.17 12.99 26.77
N ILE A 73 13.31 12.76 26.10
CA ILE A 73 13.74 11.39 25.71
C ILE A 73 13.96 10.51 26.93
N ARG A 74 14.52 11.07 28.01
CA ARG A 74 14.76 10.33 29.25
C ARG A 74 13.45 9.87 29.88
N ASP A 75 12.48 10.77 29.97
CA ASP A 75 11.21 10.48 30.62
C ASP A 75 10.31 9.57 29.76
N ASP A 76 10.33 9.72 28.43
CA ASP A 76 9.76 8.77 27.48
C ASP A 76 10.37 7.37 27.63
N ALA A 77 11.70 7.27 27.75
CA ALA A 77 12.38 5.98 27.95
C ALA A 77 12.00 5.33 29.28
N LYS A 78 11.89 6.10 30.38
CA LYS A 78 11.44 5.58 31.68
C LYS A 78 10.00 5.08 31.61
N ALA A 79 9.10 5.83 30.99
CA ALA A 79 7.70 5.43 30.84
C ALA A 79 7.59 4.10 30.08
N LYS A 80 8.34 3.96 28.98
CA LYS A 80 8.45 2.72 28.21
C LYS A 80 9.03 1.57 29.03
N GLU A 81 10.09 1.81 29.81
CA GLU A 81 10.69 0.79 30.66
C GLU A 81 9.68 0.24 31.69
N ILE A 82 8.94 1.12 32.37
CA ILE A 82 7.92 0.73 33.35
C ILE A 82 6.83 -0.12 32.68
N ILE A 83 6.34 0.31 31.51
CA ILE A 83 5.34 -0.43 30.74
C ILE A 83 5.88 -1.80 30.32
N CYS A 84 7.07 -1.86 29.71
CA CYS A 84 7.66 -3.10 29.20
C CYS A 84 7.88 -4.14 30.30
N ARG A 85 8.28 -3.72 31.51
CA ARG A 85 8.42 -4.63 32.68
C ARG A 85 7.09 -5.25 33.13
N LYS A 86 5.96 -4.69 32.69
CA LYS A 86 4.61 -5.11 33.05
C LYS A 86 3.83 -5.68 31.88
N ILE A 87 4.50 -5.98 30.78
CA ILE A 87 3.94 -6.72 29.65
C ILE A 87 4.63 -8.09 29.63
N SER A 88 3.83 -9.15 29.55
CA SER A 88 4.39 -10.50 29.44
C SER A 88 5.22 -10.69 28.18
N SER A 89 6.22 -11.55 28.25
CA SER A 89 7.08 -11.88 27.11
C SER A 89 6.27 -12.36 25.90
N LEU A 90 5.13 -13.03 26.12
CA LEU A 90 4.21 -13.46 25.07
C LEU A 90 3.49 -12.27 24.41
N VAL A 91 2.98 -11.32 25.20
CA VAL A 91 2.34 -10.12 24.63
C VAL A 91 3.39 -9.22 23.97
N LEU A 92 4.60 -9.12 24.53
CA LEU A 92 5.74 -8.44 23.90
C LEU A 92 6.11 -9.11 22.58
N SER A 93 6.20 -10.43 22.50
CA SER A 93 6.49 -11.14 21.25
C SER A 93 5.39 -10.91 20.22
N ILE A 94 4.11 -10.90 20.62
CA ILE A 94 3.01 -10.56 19.72
C ILE A 94 3.10 -9.10 19.24
N LEU A 95 3.49 -8.16 20.10
CA LEU A 95 3.65 -6.75 19.74
C LEU A 95 4.85 -6.51 18.83
N ASP A 96 5.96 -7.21 19.10
CA ASP A 96 7.18 -7.14 18.31
C ASP A 96 7.01 -7.89 16.97
N GLU A 97 6.30 -9.01 16.95
CA GLU A 97 5.87 -9.70 15.73
C GLU A 97 4.86 -8.87 14.93
N LYS A 98 3.99 -8.07 15.56
CA LYS A 98 3.10 -7.14 14.83
C LYS A 98 3.85 -5.93 14.28
N LYS A 99 4.86 -5.42 15.00
CA LYS A 99 5.78 -4.40 14.48
C LYS A 99 6.60 -4.95 13.33
N SER A 100 7.21 -6.11 13.54
CA SER A 100 7.93 -6.91 12.55
C SER A 100 7.03 -7.23 11.36
N ALA A 101 5.77 -7.62 11.52
CA ALA A 101 4.85 -7.86 10.40
C ALA A 101 4.54 -6.58 9.60
N ARG A 102 4.41 -5.44 10.28
CA ARG A 102 4.19 -4.14 9.64
C ARG A 102 5.46 -3.57 8.99
N GLU A 103 6.63 -3.95 9.50
CA GLU A 103 7.96 -3.51 9.02
C GLU A 103 8.57 -4.48 7.98
N HIS A 104 8.26 -5.78 8.05
CA HIS A 104 8.68 -6.88 7.16
C HIS A 104 7.65 -7.23 6.08
N ALA A 105 6.46 -6.62 6.08
CA ALA A 105 5.72 -6.49 4.83
C ALA A 105 6.57 -5.59 3.92
N GLU A 106 7.54 -6.21 3.23
CA GLU A 106 8.42 -5.55 2.27
C GLU A 106 7.57 -4.63 1.43
N ARG A 107 7.80 -3.32 1.47
CA ARG A 107 6.97 -2.43 0.66
C ARG A 107 7.30 -2.70 -0.79
N LEU A 108 6.27 -2.83 -1.61
CA LEU A 108 6.45 -2.89 -3.05
C LEU A 108 7.21 -1.64 -3.49
N LYS A 109 8.39 -1.81 -4.10
CA LYS A 109 9.25 -0.68 -4.49
C LYS A 109 8.70 0.02 -5.73
N ASP A 110 8.41 -0.77 -6.75
CA ASP A 110 7.82 -0.34 -8.02
C ASP A 110 7.04 -1.49 -8.66
N ALA A 111 6.38 -1.22 -9.78
CA ALA A 111 5.55 -2.21 -10.46
C ALA A 111 6.34 -3.41 -11.02
N SER A 112 7.64 -3.29 -11.27
CA SER A 112 8.46 -4.40 -11.73
C SER A 112 8.82 -5.40 -10.60
N ASP A 113 8.77 -4.94 -9.35
CA ASP A 113 9.06 -5.71 -8.14
C ASP A 113 7.83 -6.52 -7.62
N ALA A 114 6.68 -6.46 -8.31
CA ALA A 114 5.41 -7.01 -7.82
C ALA A 114 5.43 -8.52 -7.57
N THR A 115 6.16 -9.28 -8.38
CA THR A 115 6.30 -10.74 -8.22
C THR A 115 7.15 -11.10 -7.00
N HIS A 116 8.25 -10.38 -6.79
CA HIS A 116 9.13 -10.57 -5.63
C HIS A 116 8.39 -10.19 -4.34
N TYR A 117 7.74 -9.02 -4.32
CA TYR A 117 6.90 -8.58 -3.21
C TYR A 117 5.82 -9.61 -2.84
N LEU A 118 5.09 -10.11 -3.84
CA LEU A 118 4.04 -11.10 -3.60
C LEU A 118 4.60 -12.42 -3.04
N GLY A 119 5.75 -12.87 -3.55
CA GLY A 119 6.44 -14.06 -3.05
C GLY A 119 6.85 -13.92 -1.58
N ALA A 120 7.49 -12.80 -1.23
CA ALA A 120 7.87 -12.49 0.14
C ALA A 120 6.65 -12.43 1.09
N PHE A 121 5.55 -11.81 0.64
CA PHE A 121 4.32 -11.72 1.42
C PHE A 121 3.68 -13.10 1.65
N GLN A 122 3.62 -13.96 0.62
CA GLN A 122 3.09 -15.31 0.75
C GLN A 122 3.94 -16.20 1.66
N ASP A 123 5.26 -16.06 1.60
CA ASP A 123 6.19 -16.77 2.49
C ASP A 123 6.01 -16.33 3.95
N ALA A 124 5.89 -15.03 4.20
CA ALA A 124 5.59 -14.50 5.53
C ALA A 124 4.24 -15.03 6.06
N ARG A 125 3.19 -14.95 5.23
CA ARG A 125 1.86 -15.49 5.56
C ARG A 125 1.92 -16.98 5.92
N ARG A 126 2.67 -17.79 5.17
CA ARG A 126 2.83 -19.22 5.45
C ARG A 126 3.49 -19.47 6.82
N ARG A 127 4.58 -18.74 7.12
CA ARG A 127 5.25 -18.83 8.42
C ARG A 127 4.34 -18.45 9.59
N PHE A 128 3.48 -17.45 9.42
CA PHE A 128 2.48 -17.09 10.45
C PHE A 128 1.52 -18.25 10.74
N VAL A 129 1.04 -18.93 9.69
CA VAL A 129 0.17 -20.11 9.87
C VAL A 129 0.93 -21.26 10.55
N GLU A 130 2.20 -21.49 10.19
CA GLU A 130 3.07 -22.50 10.83
C GLU A 130 3.31 -22.22 12.33
N MET A 131 3.35 -20.94 12.73
CA MET A 131 3.47 -20.51 14.14
C MET A 131 2.14 -20.58 14.91
N GLY A 132 1.05 -21.06 14.29
CA GLY A 132 -0.26 -21.16 14.93
C GLY A 132 -1.03 -19.84 15.02
N ALA A 133 -0.58 -18.79 14.33
CA ALA A 133 -1.32 -17.53 14.26
C ALA A 133 -2.56 -17.70 13.37
N THR A 134 -3.71 -17.23 13.85
CA THR A 134 -4.91 -17.11 13.02
C THR A 134 -4.72 -15.93 12.07
N PHE A 135 -4.55 -16.21 10.78
CA PHE A 135 -4.31 -15.20 9.75
C PHE A 135 -5.40 -15.25 8.68
N THR A 136 -6.41 -14.41 8.84
CA THR A 136 -7.58 -14.42 7.94
C THR A 136 -7.24 -13.86 6.57
N ASP A 137 -8.03 -14.20 5.55
CA ASP A 137 -7.83 -13.65 4.20
C ASP A 137 -8.02 -12.13 4.17
N ASP A 138 -8.93 -11.59 4.98
CA ASP A 138 -9.21 -10.15 5.00
C ASP A 138 -8.04 -9.36 5.63
N GLU A 139 -7.45 -9.87 6.71
CA GLU A 139 -6.22 -9.31 7.31
C GLU A 139 -5.05 -9.39 6.33
N ALA A 140 -4.91 -10.53 5.64
CA ALA A 140 -3.90 -10.73 4.62
C ALA A 140 -4.03 -9.72 3.47
N VAL A 141 -5.25 -9.51 2.98
CA VAL A 141 -5.53 -8.53 1.94
C VAL A 141 -5.25 -7.11 2.42
N PHE A 142 -5.71 -6.74 3.62
CA PHE A 142 -5.49 -5.40 4.16
C PHE A 142 -3.99 -5.09 4.24
N MET A 143 -3.20 -6.01 4.80
CA MET A 143 -1.75 -5.81 4.92
C MET A 143 -1.03 -5.81 3.57
N LEU A 144 -1.45 -6.66 2.62
CA LEU A 144 -0.94 -6.65 1.26
C LEU A 144 -1.16 -5.28 0.58
N LEU A 145 -2.30 -4.64 0.83
CA LEU A 145 -2.61 -3.32 0.27
C LEU A 145 -1.96 -2.16 1.03
N GLU A 146 -1.58 -2.34 2.29
CA GLU A 146 -0.77 -1.37 3.05
C GLU A 146 0.69 -1.31 2.56
N GLY A 147 1.22 -2.42 2.05
CA GLY A 147 2.57 -2.49 1.48
C GLY A 147 2.76 -1.76 0.15
N LEU A 148 1.70 -1.28 -0.49
CA LEU A 148 1.77 -0.63 -1.80
C LEU A 148 2.41 0.79 -1.74
N PRO A 149 3.01 1.28 -2.85
CA PRO A 149 3.52 2.63 -2.94
C PRO A 149 2.43 3.68 -2.77
N LYS A 150 2.84 4.91 -2.37
CA LYS A 150 1.92 6.05 -2.19
C LYS A 150 1.67 6.83 -3.49
N THR A 151 2.03 6.30 -4.66
CA THR A 151 1.78 6.95 -5.95
C THR A 151 0.28 6.93 -6.28
N VAL A 152 -0.12 7.71 -7.29
CA VAL A 152 -1.54 7.91 -7.62
C VAL A 152 -2.18 6.61 -8.12
N GLU A 153 -1.47 5.87 -8.95
CA GLU A 153 -1.89 4.59 -9.55
C GLU A 153 -2.23 3.57 -8.45
N TRP A 154 -1.28 3.35 -7.52
CA TRP A 154 -1.45 2.41 -6.42
C TRP A 154 -2.52 2.83 -5.41
N LYS A 155 -2.72 4.14 -5.20
CA LYS A 155 -3.83 4.67 -4.38
C LYS A 155 -5.19 4.38 -5.01
N VAL A 156 -5.31 4.53 -6.33
CA VAL A 156 -6.54 4.23 -7.07
C VAL A 156 -6.82 2.73 -7.03
N PHE A 157 -5.83 1.89 -7.34
CA PHE A 157 -5.93 0.44 -7.23
C PHE A 157 -6.41 0.02 -5.83
N LYS A 158 -5.71 0.45 -4.78
CA LYS A 158 -6.07 0.15 -3.38
C LYS A 158 -7.52 0.50 -3.06
N ARG A 159 -7.98 1.69 -3.47
CA ARG A 159 -9.36 2.14 -3.23
C ARG A 159 -10.38 1.24 -3.95
N LEU A 160 -10.15 0.95 -5.23
CA LEU A 160 -11.06 0.13 -6.05
C LEU A 160 -11.11 -1.31 -5.55
N THR A 161 -9.97 -1.88 -5.16
CA THR A 161 -9.91 -3.23 -4.59
C THR A 161 -10.69 -3.32 -3.28
N MET A 162 -10.51 -2.35 -2.38
CA MET A 162 -11.25 -2.30 -1.10
C MET A 162 -12.76 -2.12 -1.30
N GLN A 163 -13.17 -1.25 -2.22
CA GLN A 163 -14.59 -1.08 -2.57
C GLN A 163 -15.21 -2.38 -3.12
N THR A 164 -14.47 -3.07 -4.01
CA THR A 164 -14.92 -4.34 -4.61
C THR A 164 -15.11 -5.43 -3.56
N LEU A 165 -14.20 -5.52 -2.60
CA LEU A 165 -14.29 -6.49 -1.50
C LEU A 165 -15.44 -6.18 -0.54
N SER A 166 -15.66 -4.90 -0.24
CA SER A 166 -16.80 -4.46 0.58
C SER A 166 -18.14 -4.79 -0.06
N LEU A 167 -18.28 -4.64 -1.39
CA LEU A 167 -19.51 -4.99 -2.12
C LEU A 167 -19.76 -6.51 -2.17
N ALA A 168 -18.69 -7.31 -2.25
CA ALA A 168 -18.78 -8.77 -2.28
C ALA A 168 -19.18 -9.39 -0.91
N ALA A 169 -18.92 -8.69 0.20
CA ALA A 169 -19.35 -9.12 1.53
C ALA A 169 -20.88 -9.05 1.69
N THR A 170 -21.53 -8.06 1.08
CA THR A 170 -22.98 -7.81 1.23
C THR A 170 -23.85 -8.80 0.45
N THR A 171 -23.31 -9.45 -0.59
CA THR A 171 -24.06 -10.39 -1.44
C THR A 171 -24.11 -11.83 -0.90
N ASN A 172 -23.37 -12.14 0.17
CA ASN A 172 -23.32 -13.48 0.76
C ASN A 172 -24.36 -13.73 1.88
N VAL A 173 -25.26 -12.78 2.17
CA VAL A 173 -26.37 -13.01 3.12
C VAL A 173 -27.52 -13.70 2.38
N SER A 174 -27.51 -15.03 2.37
CA SER A 174 -28.64 -15.83 1.90
C SER A 174 -29.69 -15.99 3.01
N PRO A 175 -31.00 -15.83 2.72
CA PRO A 175 -32.07 -16.12 3.68
C PRO A 175 -32.37 -17.64 3.68
N LYS A 176 -32.40 -18.26 4.87
CA LYS A 176 -33.09 -19.54 5.09
C LYS A 176 -34.16 -19.32 6.18
N PRO A 177 -35.31 -20.02 6.17
CA PRO A 177 -35.30 -21.48 6.36
C PRO A 177 -36.34 -22.26 5.53
N SER A 178 -36.00 -23.48 5.14
CA SER A 178 -36.98 -24.57 5.10
C SER A 178 -36.31 -25.94 5.18
N THR A 179 -37.01 -26.80 5.91
CA THR A 179 -36.72 -28.14 6.40
C THR A 179 -36.86 -29.17 5.29
N SER A 180 -35.91 -30.11 5.14
CA SER A 180 -36.20 -31.47 4.69
C SER A 180 -34.99 -32.40 4.86
N THR A 181 -35.28 -33.63 5.25
CA THR A 181 -34.40 -34.70 5.71
C THR A 181 -34.08 -35.65 4.56
N ALA A 182 -32.80 -35.84 4.20
CA ALA A 182 -32.24 -37.07 3.62
C ALA A 182 -30.70 -36.94 3.43
N PRO A 183 -29.91 -38.03 3.60
CA PRO A 183 -28.46 -37.99 3.41
C PRO A 183 -28.12 -38.27 1.96
N VAL A 184 -27.46 -37.31 1.29
CA VAL A 184 -26.85 -37.52 -0.02
C VAL A 184 -25.35 -37.30 0.12
N ILE A 185 -24.60 -38.36 -0.16
CA ILE A 185 -23.15 -38.34 -0.36
C ILE A 185 -22.89 -37.44 -1.56
N TYR A 186 -22.25 -36.28 -1.34
CA TYR A 186 -21.86 -35.35 -2.40
C TYR A 186 -20.34 -35.25 -2.54
N PRO A 187 -19.86 -34.92 -3.76
CA PRO A 187 -18.49 -35.06 -4.21
C PRO A 187 -17.62 -33.89 -3.76
N ARG A 188 -16.30 -34.12 -3.84
CA ARG A 188 -15.23 -33.14 -3.63
C ARG A 188 -15.44 -31.92 -4.55
N THR A 189 -16.04 -30.86 -4.01
CA THR A 189 -16.13 -29.56 -4.67
C THR A 189 -14.73 -28.93 -4.76
N ALA A 190 -14.36 -28.45 -5.94
CA ALA A 190 -13.14 -27.67 -6.12
C ALA A 190 -13.18 -26.44 -5.19
N PRO A 191 -12.07 -26.11 -4.49
CA PRO A 191 -12.05 -24.99 -3.57
C PRO A 191 -12.30 -23.69 -4.35
N LYS A 192 -13.34 -22.94 -3.94
CA LYS A 192 -13.61 -21.60 -4.44
C LYS A 192 -12.38 -20.72 -4.11
N PRO A 193 -11.85 -19.92 -5.05
CA PRO A 193 -10.66 -19.12 -4.78
C PRO A 193 -10.94 -18.13 -3.65
N SER A 194 -10.03 -18.06 -2.68
CA SER A 194 -10.09 -17.11 -1.57
C SER A 194 -10.10 -15.66 -2.07
N SER A 195 -10.66 -14.75 -1.27
CA SER A 195 -10.60 -13.30 -1.54
C SER A 195 -9.16 -12.83 -1.72
N PHE A 196 -8.23 -13.38 -0.93
CA PHE A 196 -6.79 -13.12 -1.06
C PHE A 196 -6.24 -13.50 -2.44
N ASN A 197 -6.48 -14.73 -2.92
CA ASN A 197 -5.96 -15.16 -4.22
C ASN A 197 -6.44 -14.25 -5.36
N LYS A 198 -7.69 -13.80 -5.30
CA LYS A 198 -8.24 -12.86 -6.28
C LYS A 198 -7.51 -11.51 -6.26
N VAL A 199 -7.25 -10.97 -5.07
CA VAL A 199 -6.51 -9.69 -4.92
C VAL A 199 -5.07 -9.83 -5.42
N THR A 200 -4.41 -10.97 -5.14
CA THR A 200 -3.04 -11.18 -5.61
C THR A 200 -2.93 -11.25 -7.14
N GLN A 201 -3.95 -11.80 -7.81
CA GLN A 201 -4.01 -11.79 -9.28
C GLN A 201 -4.19 -10.36 -9.81
N LEU A 202 -5.15 -9.61 -9.27
CA LEU A 202 -5.37 -8.20 -9.65
C LEU A 202 -4.12 -7.33 -9.43
N LEU A 203 -3.36 -7.59 -8.37
CA LEU A 203 -2.11 -6.88 -8.09
C LEU A 203 -1.08 -7.11 -9.21
N ILE A 204 -0.90 -8.35 -9.65
CA ILE A 204 0.04 -8.70 -10.71
C ILE A 204 -0.42 -8.14 -12.06
N GLU A 205 -1.72 -8.21 -12.35
CA GLU A 205 -2.29 -7.61 -13.57
C GLU A 205 -2.06 -6.10 -13.62
N GLU A 206 -2.34 -5.39 -12.52
CA GLU A 206 -2.13 -3.95 -12.42
C GLU A 206 -0.64 -3.59 -12.54
N ALA A 207 0.23 -4.34 -11.87
CA ALA A 207 1.68 -4.16 -11.97
C ALA A 207 2.16 -4.30 -13.42
N ASN A 208 1.72 -5.34 -14.13
CA ASN A 208 2.05 -5.56 -15.53
C ASN A 208 1.50 -4.45 -16.44
N SER A 209 0.31 -3.94 -16.14
CA SER A 209 -0.30 -2.79 -16.85
C SER A 209 0.59 -1.54 -16.72
N ILE A 210 1.01 -1.19 -15.50
CA ILE A 210 1.88 -0.02 -15.23
C ILE A 210 3.23 -0.18 -15.95
N VAL A 211 3.84 -1.37 -15.89
CA VAL A 211 5.10 -1.66 -16.60
C VAL A 211 4.91 -1.61 -18.13
N GLY A 212 3.75 -2.03 -18.64
CA GLY A 212 3.41 -1.96 -20.06
C GLY A 212 3.23 -0.53 -20.55
N SER A 213 2.48 0.29 -19.81
CA SER A 213 2.25 1.71 -20.15
C SER A 213 3.52 2.55 -20.13
N THR A 214 4.43 2.27 -19.20
CA THR A 214 5.73 2.99 -19.12
C THR A 214 6.66 2.66 -20.29
N LYS A 215 6.64 1.41 -20.80
CA LYS A 215 7.38 1.04 -22.02
C LYS A 215 6.84 1.72 -23.28
N LEU A 216 5.53 1.99 -23.32
CA LEU A 216 4.87 2.67 -24.43
C LEU A 216 4.94 4.19 -24.35
N ALA A 217 5.41 4.79 -23.25
CA ALA A 217 5.51 6.24 -23.08
C ALA A 217 6.92 6.80 -23.39
N GLY A 218 7.76 6.02 -24.09
CA GLY A 218 9.09 6.47 -24.52
C GLY A 218 9.03 7.57 -25.60
N PRO A 219 10.11 8.35 -25.77
CA PRO A 219 10.22 9.33 -26.85
C PRO A 219 9.97 8.66 -28.21
N GLY A 220 8.94 9.10 -28.94
CA GLY A 220 8.57 8.57 -30.25
C GLY A 220 7.37 7.62 -30.29
N SER A 221 6.75 7.33 -29.14
CA SER A 221 5.51 6.53 -29.05
C SER A 221 4.30 7.17 -29.74
N GLU A 222 4.29 8.49 -29.84
CA GLU A 222 3.30 9.28 -30.58
C GLU A 222 3.26 8.95 -32.08
N TYR A 223 4.32 8.36 -32.64
CA TYR A 223 4.40 7.98 -34.06
C TYR A 223 3.98 6.52 -34.34
N ALA A 224 3.93 5.64 -33.33
CA ALA A 224 3.64 4.22 -33.53
C ALA A 224 2.18 3.98 -33.98
N ASN A 225 1.24 4.78 -33.49
CA ASN A 225 -0.18 4.68 -33.85
C ASN A 225 -0.47 5.19 -35.28
N ALA A 226 0.41 6.01 -35.86
CA ALA A 226 0.26 6.49 -37.24
C ALA A 226 0.65 5.43 -38.30
N ALA A 227 1.40 4.39 -37.91
CA ALA A 227 1.83 3.33 -38.82
C ALA A 227 0.81 2.18 -38.94
N MET A 228 -0.06 1.98 -37.95
CA MET A 228 -0.99 0.84 -37.90
C MET A 228 -2.34 1.09 -38.58
N THR A 229 -2.69 2.35 -38.87
CA THR A 229 -3.84 2.72 -39.71
C THR A 229 -3.46 2.69 -41.20
N GLN A 230 -3.03 1.54 -41.71
CA GLN A 230 -3.05 1.28 -43.16
C GLN A 230 -4.06 0.17 -43.47
N PRO A 231 -5.10 0.43 -44.27
CA PRO A 231 -5.88 -0.63 -44.87
C PRO A 231 -5.02 -1.31 -45.94
N SER A 232 -4.80 -2.63 -45.77
CA SER A 232 -4.21 -3.50 -46.77
C SER A 232 -4.98 -3.43 -48.08
N ALA A 233 -4.47 -2.65 -49.05
CA ALA A 233 -4.92 -2.68 -50.43
C ALA A 233 -3.79 -3.17 -51.34
N LYS A 234 -3.95 -4.39 -51.82
CA LYS A 234 -3.24 -4.97 -52.96
C LYS A 234 -3.40 -4.04 -54.17
N ASN A 235 -2.30 -3.53 -54.73
CA ASN A 235 -1.98 -3.45 -56.17
C ASN A 235 -0.93 -2.36 -56.44
N GLY A 236 -0.04 -2.64 -57.39
CA GLY A 236 1.17 -1.88 -57.72
C GLY A 236 0.96 -0.47 -58.28
N GLY A 237 0.46 0.46 -57.45
CA GLY A 237 0.51 1.90 -57.68
C GLY A 237 1.20 2.57 -56.49
N LYS A 238 2.23 3.39 -56.75
CA LYS A 238 2.92 4.15 -55.69
C LYS A 238 1.92 5.05 -54.97
N SER A 239 1.59 4.68 -53.73
CA SER A 239 0.73 5.48 -52.85
C SER A 239 1.39 6.83 -52.58
N VAL A 240 0.76 7.89 -53.07
CA VAL A 240 1.13 9.27 -52.78
C VAL A 240 0.44 9.65 -51.47
N ILE A 241 1.22 9.79 -50.41
CA ILE A 241 0.71 10.16 -49.09
C ILE A 241 0.67 11.69 -49.01
N THR A 242 -0.51 12.26 -48.83
CA THR A 242 -0.69 13.71 -48.64
C THR A 242 -0.90 13.98 -47.16
N ASN A 243 -0.08 14.83 -46.56
CA ASN A 243 -0.25 15.22 -45.16
C ASN A 243 -1.54 16.07 -45.02
N PRO A 244 -2.53 15.64 -44.20
CA PRO A 244 -3.82 16.33 -44.11
C PRO A 244 -3.74 17.71 -43.44
N ALA A 245 -2.69 17.99 -42.65
CA ALA A 245 -2.52 19.29 -41.99
C ALA A 245 -1.89 20.35 -42.90
N THR A 246 -1.09 19.94 -43.90
CA THR A 246 -0.31 20.87 -44.74
C THR A 246 -0.62 20.79 -46.22
N GLY A 247 -1.33 19.75 -46.68
CA GLY A 247 -1.65 19.49 -48.08
C GLY A 247 -0.45 19.03 -48.92
N ILE A 248 0.71 18.75 -48.31
CA ILE A 248 1.94 18.43 -49.04
C ILE A 248 2.01 16.93 -49.35
N ARG A 249 2.30 16.60 -50.62
CA ARG A 249 2.47 15.23 -51.12
C ARG A 249 3.89 14.73 -50.88
N ILE A 250 4.02 13.64 -50.11
CA ILE A 250 5.29 12.92 -49.95
C ILE A 250 5.40 11.90 -51.09
N HIS A 251 6.50 11.96 -51.83
CA HIS A 251 6.83 11.00 -52.88
C HIS A 251 8.34 10.76 -52.95
N LYS A 252 8.78 9.84 -53.81
CA LYS A 252 10.20 9.40 -53.89
C LYS A 252 11.24 10.51 -54.11
N PHE A 253 10.83 11.69 -54.58
CA PHE A 253 11.74 12.83 -54.79
C PHE A 253 11.52 13.97 -53.79
N ASN A 254 10.56 13.83 -52.87
CA ASN A 254 10.31 14.73 -51.76
C ASN A 254 9.96 13.91 -50.51
N THR A 255 10.94 13.11 -50.06
CA THR A 255 10.77 12.19 -48.93
C THR A 255 10.61 12.91 -47.60
N LYS A 256 11.01 14.19 -47.52
CA LYS A 256 10.90 15.03 -46.33
C LYS A 256 9.61 15.85 -46.26
N GLY A 257 8.78 15.84 -47.31
CA GLY A 257 7.51 16.58 -47.33
C GLY A 257 7.69 18.09 -47.25
N GLU A 258 8.76 18.61 -47.84
CA GLU A 258 9.06 20.05 -47.84
C GLU A 258 8.26 20.74 -48.94
N ARG A 259 7.81 21.98 -48.70
CA ARG A 259 7.06 22.76 -49.69
C ARG A 259 8.00 23.18 -50.82
N CYS A 260 7.83 22.63 -52.02
CA CYS A 260 8.63 23.04 -53.19
C CYS A 260 8.38 24.52 -53.52
N THR A 261 9.38 25.38 -53.32
CA THR A 261 9.29 26.83 -53.62
C THR A 261 9.87 27.20 -54.98
N ASN A 262 10.50 26.26 -55.70
CA ASN A 262 11.17 26.56 -56.96
C ASN A 262 10.23 26.34 -58.15
N ARG A 263 9.88 27.45 -58.81
CA ARG A 263 9.09 27.47 -60.06
C ARG A 263 9.90 27.10 -61.32
N VAL A 264 11.16 26.72 -61.15
CA VAL A 264 12.10 26.46 -62.25
C VAL A 264 12.73 25.09 -62.02
N GLY A 265 12.14 24.07 -62.64
CA GLY A 265 12.71 22.72 -62.73
C GLY A 265 11.96 21.64 -61.96
N GLY A 266 10.97 21.02 -62.60
CA GLY A 266 10.72 19.58 -62.43
C GLY A 266 9.56 19.11 -61.54
N CYS A 267 8.76 20.00 -60.95
CA CYS A 267 7.47 19.61 -60.36
C CYS A 267 6.32 20.17 -61.20
N VAL A 268 6.10 19.56 -62.37
CA VAL A 268 4.83 19.72 -63.09
C VAL A 268 3.89 18.69 -62.51
N ASP A 269 2.75 19.15 -62.00
CA ASP A 269 1.62 18.30 -61.61
C ASP A 269 1.28 17.38 -62.79
N LEU A 270 1.54 16.09 -62.62
CA LEU A 270 1.00 15.07 -63.52
C LEU A 270 -0.49 14.88 -63.17
N PRO A 271 -1.38 14.74 -64.19
CA PRO A 271 -2.81 14.55 -63.97
C PRO A 271 -3.13 13.29 -63.16
#